data_AF-A0A0B0Q3X5-F1
#
_entry.id   AF-A0A0B0Q3X5-F1
#
_cell.length_a   1.000
_cell.length_b   1.000
_cell.length_c   1.000
_cell.angle_alpha   90.00
_cell.angle_beta   90.00
_cell.angle_gamma   90.00
#
_symmetry.space_group_name_H-M   'P 1'
#
loop_
_entity.id
_entity.type
_entity.pdbx_description
1 polymer ?
#
loop_
_entity_poly.entity_id
_entity_poly.type
_entity_poly.pdbx_seq_one_letter_code
_entity_poly.pdbx_strand_id
1 'polypeptide(L)'
;MRSIFILLFAFLTLFAADKSYEYGDLEERHDGLLIEVKTHNLANGIGKFYYASGKLRGETPFKDGKREGMGKTYYESGELQGEAPFKNDVIEGVKKSYFTSGRLQSETPFQNDQAEGIATLYYESGKIQSQTPFHANKAEGVAKIFDENGKLSYEVTFEHSVAIKGFAYDAKGSKTPMSENELKTVGL
;
A
#
# COMPACT_ATOMS: atom_id res chain seq x y z
N MET A 1 -47.85 23.08 -34.76
CA MET A 1 -47.43 22.33 -33.56
C MET A 1 -46.83 21.01 -34.00
N ARG A 2 -45.51 20.84 -33.88
CA ARG A 2 -44.81 19.57 -34.13
C ARG A 2 -44.25 19.11 -32.79
N SER A 3 -44.87 18.10 -32.21
CA SER A 3 -44.39 17.50 -30.95
C SER A 3 -43.25 16.54 -31.26
N ILE A 4 -42.08 16.82 -30.70
CA ILE A 4 -40.89 15.96 -30.74
C ILE A 4 -41.03 14.98 -29.57
N PHE A 5 -41.14 13.68 -29.87
CA PHE A 5 -40.97 12.61 -28.88
C PHE A 5 -39.48 12.38 -28.67
N ILE A 6 -38.95 12.81 -27.53
CA ILE A 6 -37.60 12.43 -27.09
C ILE A 6 -37.73 11.09 -26.37
N LEU A 7 -37.33 10.01 -27.04
CA LEU A 7 -37.13 8.70 -26.40
C LEU A 7 -35.86 8.79 -25.54
N LEU A 8 -36.04 8.91 -24.23
CA LEU A 8 -34.95 8.83 -23.26
C LEU A 8 -34.60 7.36 -23.04
N PHE A 9 -33.61 6.83 -23.77
CA PHE A 9 -33.02 5.52 -23.48
C PHE A 9 -32.18 5.64 -22.21
N ALA A 10 -32.75 5.25 -21.06
CA ALA A 10 -31.98 5.01 -19.85
C ALA A 10 -31.14 3.74 -20.06
N PHE A 11 -29.85 3.92 -20.35
CA PHE A 11 -28.87 2.83 -20.30
C PHE A 11 -28.67 2.44 -18.83
N LEU A 12 -29.48 1.49 -18.35
CA LEU A 12 -29.23 0.83 -17.07
C LEU A 12 -28.04 -0.11 -17.31
N THR A 13 -26.81 0.35 -17.05
CA THR A 13 -25.66 -0.54 -17.01
C THR A 13 -25.86 -1.51 -15.87
N LEU A 14 -26.28 -2.74 -16.21
CA LEU A 14 -26.34 -3.85 -15.30
C LEU A 14 -24.89 -4.20 -14.95
N PHE A 15 -24.37 -3.61 -13.88
CA PHE A 15 -23.12 -4.10 -13.29
C PHE A 15 -23.44 -5.50 -12.77
N ALA A 16 -23.01 -6.53 -13.50
CA ALA A 16 -22.91 -7.85 -12.92
C ALA A 16 -21.98 -7.69 -11.71
N ALA A 17 -22.47 -8.01 -10.52
CA ALA A 17 -21.62 -7.99 -9.34
C ALA A 17 -20.46 -8.95 -9.56
N ASP A 18 -19.23 -8.48 -9.36
CA ASP A 18 -18.06 -9.35 -9.46
C ASP A 18 -18.24 -10.54 -8.51
N LYS A 19 -17.95 -11.74 -9.00
CA LYS A 19 -18.01 -12.97 -8.20
C LYS A 19 -17.13 -12.81 -6.97
N SER A 20 -17.61 -13.18 -5.79
CA SER A 20 -16.81 -13.11 -4.56
C SER A 20 -16.39 -14.49 -4.09
N TYR A 21 -15.19 -14.58 -3.52
CA TYR A 21 -14.63 -15.79 -2.93
C TYR A 21 -14.36 -15.56 -1.44
N GLU A 22 -14.73 -16.53 -0.61
CA GLU A 22 -14.44 -16.53 0.82
C GLU A 22 -13.49 -17.68 1.20
N TYR A 23 -13.23 -17.85 2.50
CA TYR A 23 -12.35 -18.90 2.99
C TYR A 23 -12.84 -20.29 2.53
N GLY A 24 -11.96 -21.00 1.82
CA GLY A 24 -12.25 -22.34 1.29
C GLY A 24 -12.90 -22.37 -0.10
N ASP A 25 -13.20 -21.22 -0.71
CA ASP A 25 -13.71 -21.20 -2.10
C ASP A 25 -12.60 -21.36 -3.14
N LEU A 26 -11.36 -20.99 -2.80
CA LEU A 26 -10.19 -21.07 -3.66
C LEU A 26 -9.13 -22.00 -3.07
N GLU A 27 -8.41 -22.69 -3.94
CA GLU A 27 -7.19 -23.43 -3.61
C GLU A 27 -6.07 -23.08 -4.59
N GLU A 28 -4.82 -23.20 -4.13
CA GLU A 28 -3.64 -22.99 -4.97
C GLU A 28 -3.29 -24.29 -5.69
N ARG A 29 -3.19 -24.22 -7.01
CA ARG A 29 -2.74 -25.31 -7.85
C ARG A 29 -1.20 -25.40 -7.82
N HIS A 30 -0.65 -26.55 -8.20
CA HIS A 30 0.80 -26.80 -8.23
C HIS A 30 1.65 -25.79 -9.02
N ASP A 31 1.06 -25.02 -9.94
CA ASP A 31 1.71 -23.97 -10.72
C ASP A 31 1.52 -22.56 -10.14
N GLY A 32 0.97 -22.46 -8.93
CA GLY A 32 0.74 -21.21 -8.21
C GLY A 32 -0.54 -20.46 -8.58
N LEU A 33 -1.33 -20.96 -9.56
CA LEU A 33 -2.59 -20.33 -9.92
C LEU A 33 -3.71 -20.71 -8.94
N LEU A 34 -4.52 -19.72 -8.56
CA LEU A 34 -5.72 -19.96 -7.77
C LEU A 34 -6.86 -20.47 -8.65
N ILE A 35 -7.47 -21.57 -8.20
CA ILE A 35 -8.65 -22.16 -8.82
C ILE A 35 -9.78 -22.26 -7.81
N GLU A 36 -11.01 -22.27 -8.31
CA GLU A 36 -12.20 -22.50 -7.51
C GLU A 36 -12.28 -23.97 -7.10
N VAL A 37 -12.42 -24.26 -5.80
CA VAL A 37 -12.48 -25.64 -5.30
C VAL A 37 -13.62 -26.45 -5.94
N LYS A 38 -14.77 -25.81 -6.21
CA LYS A 38 -15.96 -26.50 -6.74
C LYS A 38 -15.86 -26.81 -8.24
N THR A 39 -15.27 -25.90 -9.01
CA THR A 39 -15.32 -25.97 -10.49
C THR A 39 -13.96 -26.27 -11.10
N HIS A 40 -12.88 -26.11 -10.34
CA HIS A 40 -11.48 -26.14 -10.77
C HIS A 40 -11.15 -25.11 -11.87
N ASN A 41 -12.02 -24.12 -12.10
CA ASN A 41 -11.76 -23.00 -13.00
C ASN A 41 -10.83 -21.99 -12.34
N LEU A 42 -10.07 -21.26 -13.16
CA LEU A 42 -9.25 -20.14 -12.69
C LEU A 42 -10.11 -19.08 -12.00
N ALA A 43 -9.62 -18.58 -10.86
CA ALA A 43 -10.30 -17.54 -10.09
C ALA A 43 -10.43 -16.25 -10.91
N ASN A 44 -11.66 -15.74 -11.02
CA ASN A 44 -12.02 -14.49 -11.67
C ASN A 44 -13.10 -13.81 -10.84
N GLY A 45 -12.72 -12.81 -10.04
CA GLY A 45 -13.59 -12.20 -9.04
C GLY A 45 -12.83 -11.55 -7.89
N ILE A 46 -13.49 -11.31 -6.76
CA ILE A 46 -12.92 -10.65 -5.59
C ILE A 46 -12.82 -11.65 -4.44
N GLY A 47 -11.61 -11.98 -4.00
CA GLY A 47 -11.44 -12.73 -2.75
C GLY A 47 -11.58 -11.79 -1.56
N LYS A 48 -12.34 -12.23 -0.55
CA LYS A 48 -12.64 -11.48 0.67
C LYS A 48 -12.21 -12.27 1.89
N PHE A 49 -11.69 -11.56 2.88
CA PHE A 49 -11.37 -12.12 4.19
C PHE A 49 -11.87 -11.19 5.28
N TYR A 50 -12.26 -11.79 6.40
CA TYR A 50 -12.99 -11.11 7.46
C TYR A 50 -12.25 -11.23 8.80
N TYR A 51 -12.51 -10.27 9.69
CA TYR A 51 -12.16 -10.39 11.10
C TYR A 51 -13.01 -11.46 11.78
N ALA A 52 -12.62 -11.88 12.98
CA ALA A 52 -13.40 -12.80 13.80
C ALA A 52 -14.81 -12.26 14.13
N SER A 53 -14.98 -10.93 14.13
CA SER A 53 -16.27 -10.25 14.28
C SER A 53 -17.19 -10.35 13.05
N GLY A 54 -16.70 -10.89 11.92
CA GLY A 54 -17.42 -10.94 10.64
C GLY A 54 -17.30 -9.66 9.81
N LYS A 55 -16.60 -8.63 10.29
CA LYS A 55 -16.35 -7.41 9.52
C LYS A 55 -15.30 -7.63 8.45
N LEU A 56 -15.44 -6.96 7.31
CA LEU A 56 -14.49 -7.07 6.18
C LEU A 56 -13.10 -6.61 6.62
N ARG A 57 -12.11 -7.48 6.44
CA ARG A 57 -10.70 -7.20 6.75
C ARG A 57 -9.91 -6.87 5.48
N GLY A 58 -10.29 -7.43 4.36
CA GLY A 58 -9.73 -7.04 3.08
C GLY A 58 -10.36 -7.76 1.90
N GLU A 59 -10.04 -7.24 0.74
CA GLU A 59 -10.53 -7.69 -0.54
C GLU A 59 -9.45 -7.56 -1.60
N THR A 60 -9.32 -8.57 -2.46
CA THR A 60 -8.31 -8.60 -3.52
C THR A 60 -8.95 -9.09 -4.82
N PRO A 61 -8.83 -8.33 -5.92
CA PRO A 61 -9.29 -8.77 -7.22
C PRO A 61 -8.36 -9.84 -7.80
N PHE A 62 -8.97 -10.86 -8.41
CA PHE A 62 -8.33 -11.95 -9.10
C PHE A 62 -8.80 -12.00 -10.55
N LYS A 63 -7.85 -12.24 -11.45
CA LYS A 63 -8.08 -12.49 -12.87
C LYS A 63 -7.17 -13.64 -13.30
N ASP A 64 -7.76 -14.61 -14.00
CA ASP A 64 -7.03 -15.79 -14.50
C ASP A 64 -6.19 -16.51 -13.44
N GLY A 65 -6.72 -16.57 -12.20
CA GLY A 65 -6.08 -17.24 -11.06
C GLY A 65 -4.97 -16.44 -10.38
N LYS A 66 -4.76 -15.18 -10.76
CA LYS A 66 -3.74 -14.29 -10.20
C LYS A 66 -4.35 -13.01 -9.64
N ARG A 67 -3.71 -12.37 -8.66
CA ARG A 67 -4.11 -11.03 -8.20
C ARG A 67 -3.88 -10.01 -9.31
N GLU A 68 -4.90 -9.23 -9.61
CA GLU A 68 -4.89 -8.23 -10.69
C GLU A 68 -5.81 -7.06 -10.35
N GLY A 69 -5.24 -5.87 -10.16
CA GLY A 69 -5.96 -4.66 -9.74
C GLY A 69 -5.64 -4.25 -8.30
N MET A 70 -6.47 -3.36 -7.73
CA MET A 70 -6.22 -2.79 -6.41
C MET A 70 -6.73 -3.71 -5.29
N GLY A 71 -5.81 -4.32 -4.54
CA GLY A 71 -6.14 -4.99 -3.28
C GLY A 71 -6.27 -3.98 -2.15
N LYS A 72 -7.18 -4.22 -1.20
CA LYS A 72 -7.48 -3.32 -0.08
C LYS A 72 -7.57 -4.08 1.23
N THR A 73 -7.15 -3.44 2.30
CA THR A 73 -7.38 -3.89 3.68
C THR A 73 -8.08 -2.80 4.47
N TYR A 74 -8.86 -3.20 5.46
CA TYR A 74 -9.69 -2.32 6.26
C TYR A 74 -9.41 -2.54 7.74
N TYR A 75 -9.47 -1.48 8.53
CA TYR A 75 -9.55 -1.59 9.98
C TYR A 75 -10.84 -2.29 10.38
N GLU A 76 -10.88 -2.88 11.58
CA GLU A 76 -12.11 -3.50 12.09
C GLU A 76 -13.24 -2.48 12.34
N SER A 77 -12.93 -1.19 12.41
CA SER A 77 -13.92 -0.11 12.43
C SER A 77 -14.54 0.15 11.04
N GLY A 78 -13.91 -0.31 9.95
CA GLY A 78 -14.41 -0.27 8.58
C GLY A 78 -13.69 0.71 7.65
N GLU A 79 -12.82 1.57 8.19
CA GLU A 79 -12.03 2.52 7.41
C GLU A 79 -10.91 1.81 6.64
N LEU A 80 -10.53 2.36 5.49
CA LEU A 80 -9.43 1.84 4.68
C LEU A 80 -8.13 1.90 5.50
N GLN A 81 -7.44 0.75 5.59
CA GLN A 81 -6.16 0.62 6.28
C GLN A 81 -4.99 0.66 5.29
N GLY A 82 -5.16 0.06 4.12
CA GLY A 82 -4.12 0.03 3.11
C GLY A 82 -4.61 -0.45 1.76
N GLU A 83 -3.82 -0.15 0.73
CA GLU A 83 -4.08 -0.57 -0.63
C GLU A 83 -2.78 -0.85 -1.39
N ALA A 84 -2.82 -1.82 -2.29
CA ALA A 84 -1.68 -2.21 -3.10
C ALA A 84 -2.13 -2.57 -4.54
N PRO A 85 -1.49 -2.01 -5.58
CA PRO A 85 -1.76 -2.37 -6.96
C PRO A 85 -1.06 -3.69 -7.30
N PHE A 86 -1.84 -4.72 -7.62
CA PHE A 86 -1.35 -6.00 -8.08
C PHE A 86 -1.42 -6.10 -9.61
N LYS A 87 -0.41 -6.72 -10.21
CA LYS A 87 -0.36 -7.09 -11.61
C LYS A 87 0.29 -8.46 -11.72
N ASN A 88 -0.46 -9.48 -12.13
CA ASN A 88 0.02 -10.87 -12.17
C ASN A 88 0.69 -11.34 -10.86
N ASP A 89 -0.02 -11.19 -9.74
CA ASP A 89 0.45 -11.54 -8.39
C ASP A 89 1.57 -10.69 -7.78
N VAL A 90 2.20 -9.79 -8.52
CA VAL A 90 3.22 -8.90 -7.96
C VAL A 90 2.66 -7.50 -7.72
N ILE A 91 3.15 -6.81 -6.69
CA ILE A 91 2.88 -5.39 -6.46
C ILE A 91 3.69 -4.59 -7.48
N GLU A 92 2.99 -3.76 -8.26
CA GLU A 92 3.56 -2.90 -9.28
C GLU A 92 2.90 -1.52 -9.20
N GLY A 93 3.63 -0.53 -8.65
CA GLY A 93 3.13 0.82 -8.39
C GLY A 93 3.24 1.21 -6.91
N VAL A 94 2.43 2.18 -6.48
CA VAL A 94 2.53 2.75 -5.13
C VAL A 94 1.60 2.03 -4.16
N LYS A 95 2.17 1.35 -3.17
CA LYS A 95 1.45 0.81 -2.02
C LYS A 95 1.24 1.92 -0.99
N LYS A 96 0.05 1.98 -0.38
CA LYS A 96 -0.29 2.99 0.62
C LYS A 96 -0.86 2.37 1.88
N SER A 97 -0.63 3.04 3.01
CA SER A 97 -1.38 2.81 4.25
C SER A 97 -1.98 4.10 4.77
N TYR A 98 -3.03 3.97 5.56
CA TYR A 98 -3.81 5.09 6.08
C TYR A 98 -3.96 4.95 7.59
N PHE A 99 -4.04 6.08 8.29
CA PHE A 99 -4.48 6.12 9.67
C PHE A 99 -5.98 5.83 9.77
N THR A 100 -6.47 5.52 10.98
CA THR A 100 -7.91 5.29 11.22
C THR A 100 -8.78 6.53 10.93
N SER A 101 -8.17 7.72 10.87
CA SER A 101 -8.84 8.95 10.42
C SER A 101 -9.10 9.00 8.90
N GLY A 102 -8.51 8.08 8.13
CA GLY A 102 -8.47 8.09 6.67
C GLY A 102 -7.33 8.92 6.06
N ARG A 103 -6.48 9.58 6.88
CA ARG A 103 -5.31 10.32 6.39
C ARG A 103 -4.20 9.36 5.96
N LEU A 104 -3.43 9.76 4.94
CA LEU A 104 -2.30 8.98 4.45
C LEU A 104 -1.25 8.83 5.55
N GLN A 105 -0.83 7.60 5.80
CA GLN A 105 0.20 7.25 6.79
C GLN A 105 1.52 6.91 6.11
N SER A 106 1.47 6.17 5.00
CA SER A 106 2.67 5.84 4.23
C SER A 106 2.35 5.69 2.75
N GLU A 107 3.35 5.97 1.92
CA GLU A 107 3.38 5.54 0.53
C GLU A 107 4.76 5.01 0.17
N THR A 108 4.80 3.90 -0.55
CA THR A 108 6.04 3.25 -0.96
C THR A 108 5.89 2.77 -2.40
N PRO A 109 6.76 3.20 -3.33
CA PRO A 109 6.76 2.68 -4.68
C PRO A 109 7.38 1.29 -4.70
N PHE A 110 6.74 0.39 -5.46
CA PHE A 110 7.14 -0.99 -5.67
C PHE A 110 7.26 -1.27 -7.17
N GLN A 111 8.28 -2.05 -7.52
CA GLN A 111 8.48 -2.63 -8.84
C GLN A 111 8.78 -4.13 -8.65
N ASN A 112 7.97 -5.00 -9.24
CA ASN A 112 8.07 -6.46 -9.09
C ASN A 112 8.20 -6.93 -7.63
N ASP A 113 7.29 -6.50 -6.74
CA ASP A 113 7.31 -6.80 -5.29
C ASP A 113 8.53 -6.23 -4.52
N GLN A 114 9.36 -5.42 -5.15
CA GLN A 114 10.50 -4.78 -4.50
C GLN A 114 10.24 -3.28 -4.31
N ALA A 115 10.40 -2.79 -3.07
CA ALA A 115 10.40 -1.36 -2.80
C ALA A 115 11.55 -0.71 -3.58
N GLU A 116 11.20 0.29 -4.40
CA GLU A 116 12.09 0.96 -5.34
C GLU A 116 11.72 2.44 -5.42
N GLY A 117 12.66 3.33 -5.09
CA GLY A 117 12.41 4.77 -5.00
C GLY A 117 12.18 5.26 -3.57
N ILE A 118 11.52 6.41 -3.41
CA ILE A 118 11.37 7.07 -2.10
C ILE A 118 10.12 6.58 -1.38
N ALA A 119 10.28 5.87 -0.27
CA ALA A 119 9.22 5.63 0.69
C ALA A 119 9.00 6.88 1.54
N THR A 120 7.75 7.31 1.70
CA THR A 120 7.39 8.48 2.52
C THR A 120 6.47 8.05 3.65
N LEU A 121 6.82 8.44 4.88
CA LEU A 121 5.95 8.34 6.06
C LEU A 121 5.41 9.72 6.40
N TYR A 122 4.18 9.76 6.90
CA TYR A 122 3.49 10.99 7.29
C TYR A 122 3.08 10.94 8.75
N TYR A 123 3.11 12.10 9.38
CA TYR A 123 2.37 12.35 10.60
C TYR A 123 0.87 12.39 10.31
N GLU A 124 0.07 12.15 11.35
CA GLU A 124 -1.40 12.30 11.29
C GLU A 124 -1.81 13.71 10.82
N SER A 125 -0.98 14.73 11.02
CA SER A 125 -1.21 16.08 10.50
C SER A 125 -1.14 16.19 8.96
N GLY A 126 -0.65 15.16 8.27
CA GLY A 126 -0.37 15.14 6.84
C GLY A 126 1.02 15.67 6.48
N LYS A 127 1.80 16.13 7.47
CA LYS A 127 3.19 16.53 7.25
C LYS A 127 4.08 15.30 7.11
N ILE A 128 5.12 15.41 6.29
CA ILE A 128 6.11 14.34 6.11
C ILE A 128 6.84 14.12 7.43
N GLN A 129 6.87 12.86 7.86
CA GLN A 129 7.67 12.38 8.98
C GLN A 129 9.04 11.91 8.50
N SER A 130 9.09 11.14 7.42
CA SER A 130 10.35 10.70 6.84
C SER A 130 10.25 10.43 5.34
N GLN A 131 11.40 10.51 4.68
CA GLN A 131 11.61 10.09 3.31
C GLN A 131 12.84 9.21 3.25
N THR A 132 12.68 7.97 2.82
CA THR A 132 13.76 6.96 2.80
C THR A 132 13.90 6.41 1.38
N PRO A 133 15.08 6.53 0.76
CA PRO A 133 15.34 5.91 -0.54
C PRO A 133 15.52 4.40 -0.39
N PHE A 134 14.84 3.65 -1.24
CA PHE A 134 14.94 2.20 -1.36
C PHE A 134 15.42 1.80 -2.75
N HIS A 135 16.25 0.78 -2.80
CA HIS A 135 16.62 0.06 -4.01
C HIS A 135 16.53 -1.44 -3.72
N ALA A 136 15.74 -2.17 -4.51
CA ALA A 136 15.54 -3.61 -4.35
C ALA A 136 15.26 -4.05 -2.89
N ASN A 137 14.27 -3.43 -2.24
CA ASN A 137 13.88 -3.64 -0.83
C ASN A 137 14.90 -3.20 0.24
N LYS A 138 16.03 -2.61 -0.14
CA LYS A 138 17.05 -2.13 0.81
C LYS A 138 17.04 -0.62 0.90
N ALA A 139 17.10 -0.07 2.11
CA ALA A 139 17.30 1.37 2.25
C ALA A 139 18.72 1.72 1.76
N GLU A 140 18.82 2.62 0.79
CA GLU A 140 20.06 2.95 0.11
C GLU A 140 20.10 4.42 -0.28
N GLY A 141 21.00 5.18 0.32
CA GLY A 141 21.09 6.63 0.18
C GLY A 141 20.70 7.40 1.43
N VAL A 142 20.41 8.69 1.30
CA VAL A 142 20.15 9.59 2.43
C VAL A 142 18.67 9.65 2.77
N ALA A 143 18.30 9.05 3.89
CA ALA A 143 17.00 9.23 4.52
C ALA A 143 16.93 10.60 5.23
N LYS A 144 15.77 11.23 5.17
CA LYS A 144 15.46 12.49 5.84
C LYS A 144 14.34 12.27 6.84
N ILE A 145 14.51 12.78 8.05
CA ILE A 145 13.52 12.67 9.13
C ILE A 145 13.20 14.08 9.63
N PHE A 146 11.91 14.38 9.74
CA PHE A 146 11.38 15.69 10.08
C PHE A 146 10.61 15.61 11.40
N ASP A 147 10.49 16.74 12.11
CA ASP A 147 9.58 16.87 13.24
C ASP A 147 8.14 17.18 12.79
N GLU A 148 7.20 17.22 13.73
CA GLU A 148 5.79 17.58 13.45
C GLU A 148 5.58 19.02 12.96
N ASN A 149 6.59 19.87 13.05
CA ASN A 149 6.54 21.21 12.45
C ASN A 149 6.95 21.18 10.97
N GLY A 150 7.47 20.06 10.47
CA GLY A 150 8.00 19.87 9.12
C GLY A 150 9.47 20.24 9.01
N LYS A 151 10.16 20.38 10.13
CA LYS A 151 11.56 20.77 10.16
C LYS A 151 12.46 19.55 10.18
N LEU A 152 13.49 19.56 9.32
CA LEU A 152 14.48 18.50 9.25
C LEU A 152 15.18 18.34 10.61
N SER A 153 15.05 17.15 11.19
CA SER A 153 15.67 16.76 12.45
C SER A 153 16.89 15.88 12.23
N TYR A 154 16.84 14.98 11.24
CA TYR A 154 17.94 14.07 10.95
C TYR A 154 18.14 13.82 9.46
N GLU A 155 19.39 13.61 9.07
CA GLU A 155 19.77 12.95 7.83
C GLU A 155 20.56 11.69 8.16
N VAL A 156 20.22 10.55 7.56
CA VAL A 156 20.89 9.27 7.82
C VAL A 156 21.17 8.58 6.50
N THR A 157 22.44 8.28 6.24
CA THR A 157 22.89 7.55 5.04
C THR A 157 22.85 6.06 5.32
N PHE A 158 22.14 5.34 4.47
CA PHE A 158 22.05 3.88 4.48
C PHE A 158 22.82 3.29 3.31
N GLU A 159 23.53 2.19 3.58
CA GLU A 159 24.07 1.29 2.57
C GLU A 159 23.55 -0.11 2.89
N HIS A 160 22.82 -0.73 1.96
CA HIS A 160 22.20 -2.05 2.15
C HIS A 160 21.38 -2.16 3.46
N SER A 161 20.58 -1.13 3.76
CA SER A 161 19.80 -1.00 5.00
C SER A 161 20.61 -0.84 6.29
N VAL A 162 21.93 -0.64 6.21
CA VAL A 162 22.77 -0.33 7.38
C VAL A 162 23.02 1.18 7.45
N ALA A 163 22.68 1.81 8.57
CA ALA A 163 22.99 3.22 8.82
C ALA A 163 24.51 3.38 9.01
N ILE A 164 25.17 4.08 8.09
CA ILE A 164 26.63 4.26 8.10
C ILE A 164 27.07 5.67 8.51
N LYS A 165 26.18 6.65 8.41
CA LYS A 165 26.46 8.05 8.70
C LYS A 165 25.17 8.78 9.01
N GLY A 166 25.21 9.73 9.94
CA GLY A 166 24.05 10.56 10.22
C GLY A 166 24.39 11.90 10.81
N PHE A 167 23.45 12.82 10.70
CA PHE A 167 23.52 14.17 11.25
C PHE A 167 22.21 14.51 11.95
N ALA A 168 22.29 15.08 13.14
CA ALA A 168 21.18 15.69 13.84
C ALA A 168 21.19 17.22 13.61
N TYR A 169 20.02 17.82 13.45
CA TYR A 169 19.84 19.24 13.17
C TYR A 169 19.20 19.95 14.37
N ASP A 170 19.77 21.10 14.76
CA ASP A 170 19.28 21.91 15.88
C ASP A 170 18.18 22.91 15.46
N ALA A 171 17.68 23.69 16.43
CA ALA A 171 16.70 24.77 16.24
C ALA A 171 17.05 25.78 15.11
N LYS A 172 18.33 25.99 14.85
CA LYS A 172 18.87 26.95 13.87
C LYS A 172 19.28 26.30 12.54
N GLY A 173 19.14 24.98 12.41
CA GLY A 173 19.55 24.21 11.24
C GLY A 173 21.04 23.87 11.23
N SER A 174 21.75 24.08 12.34
CA SER A 174 23.14 23.63 12.48
C SER A 174 23.16 22.12 12.69
N LYS A 175 24.10 21.43 12.04
CA LYS A 175 24.17 19.97 12.04
C LYS A 175 25.35 19.42 12.84
N THR A 176 25.09 18.38 13.61
CA THR A 176 26.10 17.66 14.41
C THR A 176 26.16 16.19 13.94
N PRO A 177 27.36 15.62 13.71
CA PRO A 177 27.48 14.19 13.39
C PRO A 177 26.91 13.32 14.52
N MET A 178 26.20 12.26 14.14
CA MET A 178 25.68 11.26 15.07
C MET A 178 26.77 10.23 15.40
N SER A 179 26.78 9.79 16.65
CA SER A 179 27.56 8.64 17.13
C SER A 179 26.98 7.32 16.63
N GLU A 180 27.78 6.25 16.67
CA GLU A 180 27.33 4.90 16.29
C GLU A 180 26.11 4.42 17.11
N ASN A 181 26.04 4.79 18.39
CA ASN A 181 24.90 4.43 19.24
C ASN A 181 23.64 5.16 18.79
N GLU A 182 23.74 6.44 18.44
CA GLU A 182 22.61 7.20 17.90
C GLU A 182 22.14 6.62 16.57
N LEU A 183 23.07 6.23 15.67
CA LEU A 183 22.72 5.59 14.40
C LEU A 183 21.93 4.29 14.59
N LYS A 184 22.27 3.48 15.61
CA LYS A 184 21.55 2.24 15.94
C LYS A 184 20.13 2.49 16.48
N THR A 185 19.86 3.67 17.00
CA THR A 185 18.51 4.05 17.48
C THR A 185 17.60 4.60 16.39
N VAL A 186 18.15 4.88 15.20
CA VAL A 186 17.34 5.26 14.04
C VAL A 186 16.61 4.02 13.54
N GLY A 187 15.44 3.76 14.14
CA GLY A 187 14.54 2.72 13.70
C GLY A 187 13.93 3.09 12.35
N LEU A 188 14.37 2.41 11.29
CA LEU A 188 13.65 2.28 10.02
C LEU A 188 13.34 0.81 9.79
#